data_AF-V6U2X5-F1
#
_entry.id   AF-V6U2X5-F1
#
_cell.length_a   1.000
_cell.length_b   1.000
_cell.length_c   1.000
_cell.angle_alpha   90.00
_cell.angle_beta   90.00
_cell.angle_gamma   90.00
#
_symmetry.space_group_name_H-M   'P 1'
#
loop_
_entity.id
_entity.type
_entity.pdbx_description
1 polymer ?
#
loop_
_entity_poly.entity_id
_entity_poly.type
_entity_poly.pdbx_seq_one_letter_code
_entity_poly.pdbx_strand_id
1 'polypeptide(L)'
;MLAIYFAVGALAAACKDGSQTSTCAQCEMVGTTEVCTECNAGKVPINGLCVDKANAVDKCTKNDGSSQADQTCEKCKGQTFMYKGGCYDKTGDLGQVICKTPGTTPGVCDECQPDYFKNTGNLDTADSCTACADQHCLTCSATTVNKCSVCAEGHFVGAATGSEGPCVKCDATGSSGFVGVAGCAKCTRPNTSGASGTATCDECVDGNYLKTTDTGTLCIEKTQYVNDYFPTADENKNVCVKCSEVPKGGIAECSTCVPKASTARESVIIACSSCTGDKKVSPGQNSCIAECPANSAPDTNSVCVCNSGLTPNEAGTSCVSASGGPNLSTGAIAGISVAAVVVVGGLVGFLCWWFVCRGKA
;
A
#
# COMPACT_ATOMS: atom_id res chain seq x y z
N MET A 1 -52.39 -3.77 13.04
CA MET A 1 -51.01 -3.92 12.55
C MET A 1 -50.39 -2.52 12.53
N LEU A 2 -49.66 -2.16 13.59
CA LEU A 2 -48.92 -0.90 13.66
C LEU A 2 -47.65 -1.04 12.82
N ALA A 3 -47.53 -0.22 11.77
CA ALA A 3 -46.31 -0.07 11.00
C ALA A 3 -45.34 0.81 11.79
N ILE A 4 -44.32 0.20 12.40
CA ILE A 4 -43.17 0.92 12.94
C ILE A 4 -42.28 1.24 11.75
N TYR A 5 -42.42 2.46 11.21
CA TYR A 5 -41.43 3.06 10.32
C TYR A 5 -40.17 3.34 11.17
N PHE A 6 -39.17 2.47 11.06
CA PHE A 6 -37.82 2.81 11.50
C PHE A 6 -37.27 3.87 10.53
N ALA A 7 -37.45 5.14 10.88
CA ALA A 7 -36.59 6.19 10.36
C ALA A 7 -35.21 5.97 10.98
N VAL A 8 -34.28 5.39 10.22
CA VAL A 8 -32.86 5.44 10.54
C VAL A 8 -32.40 6.88 10.26
N GLY A 9 -32.80 7.80 11.15
CA GLY A 9 -32.17 9.10 11.24
C GLY A 9 -30.74 8.86 11.72
N ALA A 10 -29.76 9.38 10.99
CA ALA A 10 -28.38 9.43 11.43
C ALA A 10 -28.38 9.87 12.90
N LEU A 11 -27.84 9.03 13.80
CA LEU A 11 -27.70 9.42 15.20
C LEU A 11 -26.83 10.67 15.22
N ALA A 12 -27.45 11.82 15.45
CA ALA A 12 -26.75 13.05 15.64
C ALA A 12 -25.89 12.88 16.92
N ALA A 13 -24.57 12.98 16.75
CA ALA A 13 -23.64 12.67 17.81
C ALA A 13 -23.51 13.87 18.75
N ALA A 14 -23.58 13.63 20.06
CA ALA A 14 -23.25 14.65 21.04
C ALA A 14 -21.80 15.11 20.84
N CYS A 15 -21.60 16.44 20.79
CA CYS A 15 -20.27 17.05 20.67
C CYS A 15 -19.34 16.57 21.79
N LYS A 16 -18.12 16.19 21.43
CA LYS A 16 -17.12 15.65 22.37
C LYS A 16 -16.07 16.69 22.75
N ASP A 17 -15.84 17.68 21.91
CA ASP A 17 -14.94 18.78 22.20
C ASP A 17 -15.56 19.73 23.24
N GLY A 18 -14.85 19.90 24.36
CA GLY A 18 -15.26 20.78 25.46
C GLY A 18 -15.50 22.24 25.03
N SER A 19 -14.88 22.70 23.94
CA SER A 19 -15.10 24.04 23.38
C SER A 19 -16.40 24.16 22.57
N GLN A 20 -16.91 23.07 21.99
CA GLN A 20 -18.12 23.08 21.14
C GLN A 20 -19.39 22.78 21.95
N THR A 21 -19.28 21.99 23.03
CA THR A 21 -20.44 21.51 23.83
C THR A 21 -21.36 22.61 24.39
N SER A 22 -20.87 23.83 24.55
CA SER A 22 -21.66 24.96 25.08
C SER A 22 -22.42 25.76 24.01
N THR A 23 -22.01 25.70 22.75
CA THR A 23 -22.50 26.56 21.67
C THR A 23 -23.10 25.79 20.50
N CYS A 24 -22.78 24.49 20.39
CA CYS A 24 -23.24 23.60 19.35
C CYS A 24 -24.26 22.60 19.90
N ALA A 25 -25.36 22.41 19.17
CA ALA A 25 -26.39 21.43 19.46
C ALA A 25 -26.08 20.06 18.84
N GLN A 26 -25.55 20.02 17.60
CA GLN A 26 -25.24 18.78 16.88
C GLN A 26 -23.85 18.81 16.24
N CYS A 27 -23.07 17.74 16.45
CA CYS A 27 -21.73 17.60 15.89
C CYS A 27 -21.58 16.39 14.98
N GLU A 28 -20.63 16.48 14.06
CA GLU A 28 -20.23 15.40 13.16
C GLU A 28 -18.71 15.44 12.94
N MET A 29 -18.12 14.33 12.49
CA MET A 29 -16.72 14.28 12.08
C MET A 29 -16.59 14.53 10.58
N VAL A 30 -15.74 15.47 10.20
CA VAL A 30 -15.26 15.66 8.82
C VAL A 30 -13.78 15.34 8.82
N GLY A 31 -13.41 14.20 8.23
CA GLY A 31 -12.08 13.63 8.40
C GLY A 31 -11.80 13.38 9.88
N THR A 32 -10.80 14.09 10.43
CA THR A 32 -10.41 14.02 11.85
C THR A 32 -10.89 15.20 12.69
N THR A 33 -11.63 16.13 12.09
CA THR A 33 -12.10 17.36 12.77
C THR A 33 -13.56 17.20 13.17
N GLU A 34 -13.87 17.48 14.44
CA GLU A 34 -15.27 17.58 14.91
C GLU A 34 -15.84 18.94 14.51
N VAL A 35 -16.93 18.93 13.74
CA VAL A 35 -17.61 20.11 13.20
C VAL A 35 -19.01 20.21 13.76
N CYS A 36 -19.46 21.43 14.00
CA CYS A 36 -20.84 21.72 14.35
C CYS A 36 -21.72 21.81 13.11
N THR A 37 -22.81 21.06 13.08
CA THR A 37 -23.82 21.07 12.00
C THR A 37 -25.10 21.79 12.39
N GLU A 38 -25.31 22.00 13.69
CA GLU A 38 -26.42 22.79 14.22
C GLU A 38 -25.98 23.53 15.49
N CYS A 39 -26.01 24.86 15.45
CA CYS A 39 -25.66 25.73 16.56
C CYS A 39 -26.84 26.00 17.49
N ASN A 40 -26.55 26.43 18.72
CA ASN A 40 -27.57 27.00 19.60
C ASN A 40 -28.11 28.32 19.02
N ALA A 41 -29.34 28.66 19.41
CA ALA A 41 -30.03 29.88 18.94
C ALA A 41 -29.16 31.15 19.09
N GLY A 42 -29.21 32.00 18.07
CA GLY A 42 -28.40 33.21 17.93
C GLY A 42 -27.09 33.01 17.16
N LYS A 43 -26.72 31.77 16.81
CA LYS A 43 -25.47 31.43 16.12
C LYS A 43 -25.73 30.60 14.87
N VAL A 44 -24.76 30.57 13.96
CA VAL A 44 -24.77 29.72 12.75
C VAL A 44 -23.41 29.06 12.53
N PRO A 45 -23.35 27.88 11.86
CA PRO A 45 -22.10 27.18 11.63
C PRO A 45 -21.31 27.80 10.47
N ILE A 46 -20.10 28.26 10.75
CA ILE A 46 -19.11 28.73 9.76
C ILE A 46 -17.82 27.96 9.99
N ASN A 47 -17.31 27.27 8.97
CA ASN A 47 -16.14 26.38 9.06
C ASN A 47 -16.26 25.36 10.22
N GLY A 48 -17.45 24.83 10.46
CA GLY A 48 -17.70 23.87 11.54
C GLY A 48 -17.71 24.46 12.96
N LEU A 49 -17.66 25.78 13.12
CA LEU A 49 -17.74 26.48 14.40
C LEU A 49 -18.96 27.41 14.48
N CYS A 50 -19.55 27.52 15.68
CA CYS A 50 -20.69 28.40 15.90
C CYS A 50 -20.28 29.86 16.10
N VAL A 51 -20.62 30.70 15.13
CA VAL A 51 -20.39 32.15 15.17
C VAL A 51 -21.71 32.90 15.33
N ASP A 52 -21.69 34.08 15.93
CA ASP A 52 -22.90 34.89 16.08
C ASP A 52 -23.48 35.27 14.71
N LYS A 53 -24.78 35.05 14.52
CA LYS A 53 -25.45 35.21 13.22
C LYS A 53 -25.35 36.63 12.65
N ALA A 54 -25.23 37.64 13.51
CA ALA A 54 -25.03 39.02 13.11
C ALA A 54 -23.66 39.26 12.44
N ASN A 55 -22.64 38.48 12.81
CA ASN A 55 -21.27 38.58 12.31
C ASN A 55 -21.01 37.70 11.07
N ALA A 56 -21.96 36.84 10.69
CA ALA A 56 -21.81 35.86 9.62
C ALA A 56 -22.56 36.21 8.34
N VAL A 57 -23.20 37.39 8.26
CA VAL A 57 -24.11 37.78 7.16
C VAL A 57 -23.46 37.88 5.78
N ASP A 58 -22.13 37.99 5.74
CA ASP A 58 -21.30 37.97 4.53
C ASP A 58 -21.11 36.55 3.96
N LYS A 59 -21.23 35.53 4.82
CA LYS A 59 -21.06 34.11 4.48
C LYS A 59 -22.36 33.32 4.53
N CYS A 60 -23.31 33.70 5.36
CA CYS A 60 -24.51 32.93 5.65
C CYS A 60 -25.76 33.81 5.76
N THR A 61 -26.80 33.42 5.04
CA THR A 61 -28.13 34.07 5.07
C THR A 61 -29.25 33.05 5.07
N LYS A 62 -30.49 33.53 5.19
CA LYS A 62 -31.69 32.73 4.96
C LYS A 62 -31.83 32.35 3.48
N ASN A 63 -32.67 31.36 3.18
CA ASN A 63 -32.89 30.87 1.82
C ASN A 63 -33.38 31.99 0.86
N ASP A 64 -34.26 32.87 1.35
CA ASP A 64 -34.76 34.04 0.61
C ASP A 64 -33.71 35.16 0.43
N GLY A 65 -32.50 34.98 0.94
CA GLY A 65 -31.42 35.95 0.90
C GLY A 65 -31.51 37.07 1.93
N SER A 66 -32.53 37.05 2.80
CA SER A 66 -32.66 38.00 3.92
C SER A 66 -31.62 37.74 5.01
N SER A 67 -31.39 38.74 5.86
CA SER A 67 -30.31 38.69 6.86
C SER A 67 -30.59 37.68 7.98
N GLN A 68 -29.49 37.05 8.45
CA GLN A 68 -29.37 36.24 9.67
C GLN A 68 -30.22 34.96 9.68
N ALA A 69 -29.69 33.88 9.08
CA ALA A 69 -30.12 32.53 9.43
C ALA A 69 -29.83 32.24 10.91
N ASP A 70 -30.43 31.19 11.46
CA ASP A 70 -30.32 30.87 12.88
C ASP A 70 -30.21 29.37 13.09
N GLN A 71 -29.29 28.96 13.98
CA GLN A 71 -28.91 27.58 14.29
C GLN A 71 -28.22 26.85 13.13
N THR A 72 -28.74 26.97 11.92
CA THR A 72 -28.10 26.49 10.69
C THR A 72 -28.03 27.62 9.68
N CYS A 73 -27.13 27.47 8.71
CA CYS A 73 -27.17 28.26 7.51
C CYS A 73 -28.17 27.68 6.50
N GLU A 74 -28.93 28.55 5.85
CA GLU A 74 -29.86 28.15 4.78
C GLU A 74 -29.34 28.53 3.39
N LYS A 75 -28.41 29.50 3.31
CA LYS A 75 -27.81 29.97 2.07
C LYS A 75 -26.40 30.50 2.27
N CYS A 76 -25.43 29.91 1.57
CA CYS A 76 -24.04 30.31 1.64
C CYS A 76 -23.68 31.41 0.63
N LYS A 77 -22.76 32.30 1.02
CA LYS A 77 -22.31 33.48 0.25
C LYS A 77 -20.79 33.58 0.23
N GLY A 78 -20.28 34.48 -0.62
CA GLY A 78 -18.85 34.72 -0.77
C GLY A 78 -18.08 33.48 -1.21
N GLN A 79 -16.83 33.36 -0.73
CA GLN A 79 -15.94 32.25 -1.04
C GLN A 79 -16.18 31.02 -0.15
N THR A 80 -17.44 30.73 0.16
CA THR A 80 -17.85 29.54 0.91
C THR A 80 -18.67 28.57 0.09
N PHE A 81 -18.86 27.35 0.57
CA PHE A 81 -19.84 26.40 0.05
C PHE A 81 -20.68 25.78 1.16
N MET A 82 -21.90 25.36 0.82
CA MET A 82 -22.84 24.74 1.75
C MET A 82 -22.48 23.27 1.99
N TYR A 83 -22.45 22.88 3.26
CA TYR A 83 -22.29 21.50 3.70
C TYR A 83 -22.95 21.30 5.07
N LYS A 84 -23.90 20.37 5.19
CA LYS A 84 -24.61 19.99 6.42
C LYS A 84 -25.05 21.17 7.28
N GLY A 85 -25.72 22.14 6.65
CA GLY A 85 -26.29 23.30 7.34
C GLY A 85 -25.25 24.34 7.79
N GLY A 86 -24.01 24.28 7.30
CA GLY A 86 -22.98 25.28 7.53
C GLY A 86 -22.33 25.77 6.24
N CYS A 87 -21.61 26.90 6.33
CA CYS A 87 -20.81 27.43 5.23
C CYS A 87 -19.31 27.25 5.49
N TYR A 88 -18.61 26.67 4.53
CA TYR A 88 -17.20 26.31 4.65
C TYR A 88 -16.37 27.07 3.62
N ASP A 89 -15.30 27.70 4.06
CA ASP A 89 -14.41 28.48 3.21
C ASP A 89 -13.74 27.58 2.16
N LYS A 90 -13.89 27.91 0.88
CA LYS A 90 -13.35 27.15 -0.26
C LYS A 90 -11.82 26.96 -0.20
N THR A 91 -11.12 27.83 0.52
CA THR A 91 -9.67 27.81 0.68
C THR A 91 -9.23 27.47 2.10
N GLY A 92 -10.15 27.31 3.05
CA GLY A 92 -9.82 26.93 4.42
C GLY A 92 -9.50 25.45 4.52
N ASP A 93 -8.69 25.06 5.51
CA ASP A 93 -8.21 23.68 5.69
C ASP A 93 -9.37 22.66 5.66
N LEU A 94 -10.44 22.94 6.41
CA LEU A 94 -11.61 22.08 6.48
C LEU A 94 -12.44 22.08 5.19
N GLY A 95 -12.55 23.23 4.52
CA GLY A 95 -13.26 23.31 3.25
C GLY A 95 -12.55 22.53 2.14
N GLN A 96 -11.21 22.52 2.13
CA GLN A 96 -10.40 21.76 1.19
C GLN A 96 -10.48 20.23 1.40
N VAL A 97 -10.91 19.77 2.58
CA VAL A 97 -11.19 18.34 2.84
C VAL A 97 -12.47 17.86 2.15
N ILE A 98 -13.43 18.76 1.90
CA ILE A 98 -14.72 18.42 1.27
C ILE A 98 -14.77 18.86 -0.19
N CYS A 99 -14.29 20.07 -0.48
CA CYS A 99 -14.36 20.70 -1.79
C CYS A 99 -13.00 20.67 -2.47
N LYS A 100 -12.94 20.00 -3.62
CA LYS A 100 -11.74 19.93 -4.46
C LYS A 100 -11.64 21.14 -5.38
N THR A 101 -12.72 21.41 -6.12
CA THR A 101 -12.78 22.52 -7.07
C THR A 101 -13.79 23.56 -6.59
N PRO A 102 -13.31 24.72 -6.12
CA PRO A 102 -14.16 25.83 -5.72
C PRO A 102 -15.11 26.23 -6.85
N GLY A 103 -16.41 26.37 -6.54
CA GLY A 103 -17.37 26.82 -7.54
C GLY A 103 -17.21 28.29 -7.91
N THR A 104 -17.58 28.65 -9.14
CA THR A 104 -17.62 30.07 -9.56
C THR A 104 -18.81 30.81 -8.95
N THR A 105 -19.88 30.09 -8.62
CA THR A 105 -21.02 30.62 -7.87
C THR A 105 -20.69 30.69 -6.37
N PRO A 106 -21.00 31.81 -5.69
CA PRO A 106 -20.92 31.88 -4.23
C PRO A 106 -21.77 30.79 -3.57
N GLY A 107 -21.29 30.20 -2.49
CA GLY A 107 -22.04 29.16 -1.77
C GLY A 107 -21.96 27.75 -2.37
N VAL A 108 -21.19 27.56 -3.45
CA VAL A 108 -21.19 26.31 -4.22
C VAL A 108 -19.79 25.72 -4.39
N CYS A 109 -19.68 24.39 -4.28
CA CYS A 109 -18.49 23.61 -4.67
C CYS A 109 -18.72 22.86 -5.99
N ASP A 110 -17.85 23.06 -6.99
CA ASP A 110 -18.06 22.48 -8.32
C ASP A 110 -17.59 21.03 -8.43
N GLU A 111 -16.57 20.63 -7.65
CA GLU A 111 -16.14 19.22 -7.54
C GLU A 111 -15.80 18.88 -6.09
N CYS A 112 -16.30 17.74 -5.62
CA CYS A 112 -16.03 17.24 -4.28
C CYS A 112 -14.71 16.47 -4.22
N GLN A 113 -14.14 16.38 -3.03
CA GLN A 113 -12.99 15.52 -2.74
C GLN A 113 -13.36 14.03 -2.82
N PRO A 114 -12.36 13.12 -2.90
CA PRO A 114 -12.59 11.70 -2.65
C PRO A 114 -13.38 11.47 -1.36
N ASP A 115 -14.19 10.42 -1.34
CA ASP A 115 -15.14 10.07 -0.28
C ASP A 115 -16.43 10.92 -0.25
N TYR A 116 -16.57 11.87 -1.18
CA TYR A 116 -17.76 12.69 -1.36
C TYR A 116 -18.30 12.60 -2.79
N PHE A 117 -19.61 12.77 -2.94
CA PHE A 117 -20.25 12.95 -4.24
C PHE A 117 -20.97 14.29 -4.32
N LYS A 118 -21.02 14.83 -5.54
CA LYS A 118 -21.68 16.09 -5.83
C LYS A 118 -23.19 15.91 -5.84
N ASN A 119 -23.92 16.71 -5.07
CA ASN A 119 -25.37 16.68 -5.08
C ASN A 119 -25.94 17.28 -6.37
N THR A 120 -27.08 16.76 -6.80
CA THR A 120 -27.79 17.29 -7.97
C THR A 120 -28.28 18.72 -7.71
N GLY A 121 -28.07 19.62 -8.66
CA GLY A 121 -28.52 21.02 -8.58
C GLY A 121 -27.43 22.02 -8.25
N ASN A 122 -26.38 21.63 -7.51
CA ASN A 122 -25.20 22.48 -7.21
C ASN A 122 -25.60 23.90 -6.73
N LEU A 123 -26.47 23.95 -5.72
CA LEU A 123 -27.13 25.16 -5.26
C LEU A 123 -26.40 25.79 -4.07
N ASP A 124 -26.56 27.10 -3.89
CA ASP A 124 -26.05 27.83 -2.73
C ASP A 124 -26.92 27.65 -1.47
N THR A 125 -28.02 26.92 -1.59
CA THR A 125 -29.03 26.63 -0.55
C THR A 125 -29.15 25.15 -0.21
N ALA A 126 -28.30 24.31 -0.79
CA ALA A 126 -28.23 22.89 -0.52
C ALA A 126 -26.78 22.45 -0.48
N ASP A 127 -26.50 21.36 0.24
CA ASP A 127 -25.14 20.82 0.34
C ASP A 127 -24.55 20.60 -1.05
N SER A 128 -23.34 21.11 -1.29
CA SER A 128 -22.67 20.88 -2.58
C SER A 128 -22.16 19.43 -2.68
N CYS A 129 -21.69 18.89 -1.56
CA CYS A 129 -21.06 17.59 -1.46
C CYS A 129 -21.71 16.79 -0.33
N THR A 130 -21.86 15.48 -0.54
CA THR A 130 -22.33 14.55 0.49
C THR A 130 -21.35 13.40 0.61
N ALA A 131 -21.02 13.02 1.85
CA ALA A 131 -20.13 11.89 2.10
C ALA A 131 -20.72 10.58 1.59
N CYS A 132 -19.87 9.70 1.06
CA CYS A 132 -20.23 8.35 0.68
C CYS A 132 -20.62 7.51 1.90
N ALA A 133 -21.52 6.55 1.71
CA ALA A 133 -21.99 5.68 2.79
C ALA A 133 -20.94 4.67 3.26
N ASP A 134 -20.10 4.22 2.33
CA ASP A 134 -18.99 3.31 2.59
C ASP A 134 -17.71 4.14 2.75
N GLN A 135 -17.04 3.97 3.90
CA GLN A 135 -15.80 4.69 4.23
C GLN A 135 -14.61 4.29 3.36
N HIS A 136 -14.70 3.18 2.62
CA HIS A 136 -13.68 2.73 1.69
C HIS A 136 -14.04 3.09 0.24
N CYS A 137 -15.04 3.95 0.04
CA CYS A 137 -15.49 4.38 -1.27
C CYS A 137 -15.05 5.81 -1.59
N LEU A 138 -14.06 5.94 -2.48
CA LEU A 138 -13.55 7.23 -2.94
C LEU A 138 -14.51 7.97 -3.86
N THR A 139 -15.37 7.27 -4.59
CA THR A 139 -16.35 7.89 -5.50
C THR A 139 -17.64 7.11 -5.48
N CYS A 140 -18.73 7.77 -5.12
CA CYS A 140 -20.07 7.23 -5.14
C CYS A 140 -21.05 8.14 -5.88
N SER A 141 -22.25 7.65 -6.16
CA SER A 141 -23.33 8.45 -6.77
C SER A 141 -24.49 8.74 -5.81
N ALA A 142 -24.51 8.12 -4.62
CA ALA A 142 -25.53 8.32 -3.60
C ALA A 142 -25.06 7.89 -2.21
N THR A 143 -25.84 8.26 -1.20
CA THR A 143 -25.68 7.85 0.21
C THR A 143 -26.19 6.44 0.52
N THR A 144 -26.63 5.68 -0.48
CA THR A 144 -27.03 4.29 -0.30
C THR A 144 -25.84 3.36 -0.46
N VAL A 145 -25.80 2.28 0.30
CA VAL A 145 -24.81 1.20 0.13
C VAL A 145 -24.78 0.69 -1.32
N ASN A 146 -23.64 0.14 -1.74
CA ASN A 146 -23.41 -0.42 -3.08
C ASN A 146 -23.46 0.58 -4.25
N LYS A 147 -23.22 1.87 -3.98
CA LYS A 147 -23.15 2.92 -5.01
C LYS A 147 -21.74 3.42 -5.27
N CYS A 148 -20.73 2.58 -5.00
CA CYS A 148 -19.34 2.94 -5.19
C CYS A 148 -18.84 2.59 -6.59
N SER A 149 -18.19 3.54 -7.25
CA SER A 149 -17.52 3.34 -8.55
C SER A 149 -16.00 3.27 -8.43
N VAL A 150 -15.41 3.84 -7.36
CA VAL A 150 -13.97 3.80 -7.09
C VAL A 150 -13.75 3.56 -5.60
N CYS A 151 -13.01 2.50 -5.27
CA CYS A 151 -12.69 2.14 -3.89
C CYS A 151 -11.30 2.65 -3.49
N ALA A 152 -11.10 2.79 -2.18
CA ALA A 152 -9.82 3.10 -1.58
C ALA A 152 -8.80 1.98 -1.83
N GLU A 153 -7.51 2.30 -1.68
CA GLU A 153 -6.44 1.31 -1.84
C GLU A 153 -6.65 0.11 -0.89
N GLY A 154 -6.31 -1.09 -1.38
CA GLY A 154 -6.61 -2.35 -0.70
C GLY A 154 -8.08 -2.80 -0.78
N HIS A 155 -8.91 -2.11 -1.57
CA HIS A 155 -10.28 -2.51 -1.88
C HIS A 155 -10.56 -2.42 -3.39
N PHE A 156 -11.54 -3.17 -3.85
CA PHE A 156 -12.00 -3.14 -5.24
C PHE A 156 -13.53 -3.15 -5.30
N VAL A 157 -14.10 -2.67 -6.42
CA VAL A 157 -15.56 -2.65 -6.59
C VAL A 157 -16.08 -4.07 -6.85
N GLY A 158 -16.92 -4.56 -5.93
CA GLY A 158 -17.58 -5.86 -5.99
C GLY A 158 -18.80 -5.89 -6.91
N ALA A 159 -18.60 -5.59 -8.20
CA ALA A 159 -19.65 -5.65 -9.22
C ALA A 159 -19.06 -5.98 -10.61
N ALA A 160 -19.91 -6.14 -11.62
CA ALA A 160 -19.46 -6.28 -13.02
C ALA A 160 -18.75 -5.01 -13.53
N THR A 161 -17.74 -5.15 -14.39
CA THR A 161 -16.93 -4.04 -14.92
C THR A 161 -17.80 -2.86 -15.39
N GLY A 162 -17.48 -1.65 -14.92
CA GLY A 162 -18.25 -0.43 -15.23
C GLY A 162 -19.51 -0.22 -14.39
N SER A 163 -19.88 -1.18 -13.54
CA SER A 163 -20.98 -1.02 -12.58
C SER A 163 -20.48 -0.57 -11.22
N GLU A 164 -21.36 0.15 -10.50
CA GLU A 164 -21.20 0.49 -9.09
C GLU A 164 -21.49 -0.72 -8.19
N GLY A 165 -20.84 -0.76 -7.03
CA GLY A 165 -21.01 -1.85 -6.07
C GLY A 165 -20.45 -1.53 -4.69
N PRO A 166 -20.42 -2.52 -3.78
CA PRO A 166 -19.70 -2.41 -2.51
C PRO A 166 -18.18 -2.39 -2.75
N CYS A 167 -17.44 -1.78 -1.82
CA CYS A 167 -15.99 -1.94 -1.78
C CYS A 167 -15.63 -3.22 -1.02
N VAL A 168 -15.03 -4.17 -1.75
CA VAL A 168 -14.60 -5.46 -1.24
C VAL A 168 -13.11 -5.38 -0.95
N LYS A 169 -12.71 -5.76 0.26
CA LYS A 169 -11.29 -5.77 0.66
C LYS A 169 -10.50 -6.81 -0.13
N CYS A 170 -9.25 -6.49 -0.48
CA CYS A 170 -8.41 -7.35 -1.29
C CYS A 170 -8.10 -8.72 -0.68
N ASP A 171 -8.19 -8.88 0.65
CA ASP A 171 -8.01 -10.14 1.36
C ASP A 171 -9.33 -10.82 1.79
N ALA A 172 -10.48 -10.26 1.39
CA ALA A 172 -11.78 -10.79 1.77
C ALA A 172 -12.02 -12.15 1.10
N THR A 173 -11.99 -13.21 1.90
CA THR A 173 -12.33 -14.58 1.47
C THR A 173 -13.80 -14.86 1.81
N GLY A 174 -14.63 -15.24 0.82
CA GLY A 174 -16.08 -15.40 1.00
C GLY A 174 -16.82 -15.93 -0.23
N SER A 175 -18.16 -15.98 -0.23
CA SER A 175 -18.98 -16.44 -1.37
C SER A 175 -19.94 -15.39 -1.94
N SER A 176 -19.74 -14.10 -1.64
CA SER A 176 -20.56 -12.98 -2.10
C SER A 176 -20.39 -12.64 -3.58
N GLY A 177 -20.03 -13.61 -4.42
CA GLY A 177 -19.74 -13.46 -5.85
C GLY A 177 -18.37 -12.83 -6.13
N PHE A 178 -18.03 -11.73 -5.48
CA PHE A 178 -16.74 -11.04 -5.61
C PHE A 178 -15.85 -11.28 -4.41
N VAL A 179 -14.65 -11.80 -4.64
CA VAL A 179 -13.74 -12.25 -3.59
C VAL A 179 -12.32 -11.73 -3.83
N GLY A 180 -11.61 -11.49 -2.73
CA GLY A 180 -10.20 -11.17 -2.74
C GLY A 180 -9.30 -12.40 -2.77
N VAL A 181 -8.00 -12.17 -2.56
CA VAL A 181 -6.96 -13.18 -2.42
C VAL A 181 -6.44 -13.13 -0.99
N ALA A 182 -6.46 -14.25 -0.27
CA ALA A 182 -6.00 -14.30 1.12
C ALA A 182 -4.57 -13.73 1.24
N GLY A 183 -4.35 -12.83 2.20
CA GLY A 183 -3.05 -12.19 2.42
C GLY A 183 -2.67 -11.13 1.38
N CYS A 184 -3.62 -10.65 0.58
CA CYS A 184 -3.39 -9.61 -0.41
C CYS A 184 -3.61 -8.19 0.17
N ALA A 185 -2.61 -7.33 0.02
CA ALA A 185 -2.66 -5.93 0.42
C ALA A 185 -3.24 -5.02 -0.68
N LYS A 186 -2.86 -5.26 -1.94
CA LYS A 186 -3.35 -4.49 -3.10
C LYS A 186 -3.76 -5.42 -4.22
N CYS A 187 -4.88 -5.12 -4.85
CA CYS A 187 -5.46 -5.99 -5.86
C CYS A 187 -6.17 -5.21 -6.95
N THR A 188 -6.24 -5.84 -8.11
CA THR A 188 -6.98 -5.40 -9.27
C THR A 188 -8.31 -6.12 -9.32
N ARG A 189 -9.38 -5.36 -9.55
CA ARG A 189 -10.74 -5.87 -9.74
C ARG A 189 -10.76 -6.95 -10.84
N PRO A 190 -11.52 -8.04 -10.65
CA PRO A 190 -11.76 -9.00 -11.74
C PRO A 190 -12.44 -8.32 -12.93
N ASN A 191 -11.90 -8.51 -14.13
CA ASN A 191 -12.56 -8.07 -15.34
C ASN A 191 -13.65 -9.09 -15.73
N THR A 192 -14.86 -8.87 -15.24
CA THR A 192 -15.99 -9.79 -15.42
C THR A 192 -17.26 -9.02 -15.78
N SER A 193 -18.00 -9.54 -16.74
CA SER A 193 -19.37 -9.08 -17.06
C SER A 193 -20.41 -9.78 -16.17
N GLY A 194 -20.00 -10.76 -15.36
CA GLY A 194 -20.88 -11.57 -14.51
C GLY A 194 -21.01 -11.05 -13.09
N ALA A 195 -21.85 -11.72 -12.29
CA ALA A 195 -22.11 -11.39 -10.89
C ALA A 195 -21.04 -11.93 -9.91
N SER A 196 -19.90 -12.39 -10.43
CA SER A 196 -18.83 -12.99 -9.63
C SER A 196 -17.46 -12.86 -10.29
N GLY A 197 -16.42 -12.81 -9.46
CA GLY A 197 -15.02 -12.80 -9.88
C GLY A 197 -14.05 -12.74 -8.71
N THR A 198 -12.84 -13.26 -8.92
CA THR A 198 -11.74 -13.19 -7.95
C THR A 198 -10.80 -12.07 -8.35
N ALA A 199 -10.48 -11.17 -7.42
CA ALA A 199 -9.51 -10.11 -7.66
C ALA A 199 -8.12 -10.70 -7.94
N THR A 200 -7.35 -10.02 -8.77
CA THR A 200 -5.94 -10.34 -8.98
C THR A 200 -5.16 -9.61 -7.91
N CYS A 201 -4.45 -10.34 -7.05
CA CYS A 201 -3.50 -9.72 -6.15
C CYS A 201 -2.29 -9.15 -6.91
N ASP A 202 -1.94 -7.92 -6.60
CA ASP A 202 -0.80 -7.18 -7.17
C ASP A 202 0.33 -6.99 -6.14
N GLU A 203 -0.02 -7.03 -4.85
CA GLU A 203 0.91 -6.89 -3.74
C GLU A 203 0.40 -7.64 -2.51
N CYS A 204 1.24 -8.49 -1.94
CA CYS A 204 0.91 -9.22 -0.71
C CYS A 204 1.21 -8.38 0.52
N VAL A 205 0.57 -8.72 1.64
CA VAL A 205 0.94 -8.16 2.95
C VAL A 205 2.39 -8.48 3.29
N ASP A 206 3.00 -7.64 4.11
CA ASP A 206 4.40 -7.80 4.55
C ASP A 206 4.67 -9.23 5.08
N GLY A 207 5.76 -9.83 4.61
CA GLY A 207 6.16 -11.19 4.94
C GLY A 207 5.67 -12.27 3.97
N ASN A 208 4.69 -11.96 3.12
CA ASN A 208 4.22 -12.86 2.06
C ASN A 208 4.85 -12.53 0.70
N TYR A 209 4.80 -13.52 -0.19
CA TYR A 209 5.36 -13.46 -1.53
C TYR A 209 4.27 -13.66 -2.56
N LEU A 210 4.23 -12.78 -3.56
CA LEU A 210 3.27 -12.86 -4.65
C LEU A 210 3.69 -13.98 -5.62
N LYS A 211 2.82 -14.97 -5.77
CA LYS A 211 2.97 -16.08 -6.71
C LYS A 211 1.92 -15.99 -7.82
N THR A 212 2.36 -15.97 -9.07
CA THR A 212 1.47 -16.08 -10.22
C THR A 212 1.32 -17.55 -10.63
N THR A 213 0.07 -17.94 -10.88
CA THR A 213 -0.33 -19.27 -11.35
C THR A 213 -1.14 -19.12 -12.63
N ASP A 214 -1.41 -20.24 -13.31
CA ASP A 214 -2.22 -20.25 -14.53
C ASP A 214 -3.67 -19.80 -14.26
N THR A 215 -4.13 -19.86 -13.00
CA THR A 215 -5.48 -19.51 -12.57
C THR A 215 -5.60 -18.14 -11.89
N GLY A 216 -4.51 -17.40 -11.73
CA GLY A 216 -4.49 -16.10 -11.04
C GLY A 216 -3.30 -15.95 -10.10
N THR A 217 -3.37 -14.99 -9.17
CA THR A 217 -2.29 -14.72 -8.21
C THR A 217 -2.67 -15.15 -6.79
N LEU A 218 -1.65 -15.51 -6.02
CA LEU A 218 -1.75 -15.99 -4.65
C LEU A 218 -0.67 -15.33 -3.81
N CYS A 219 -0.93 -15.14 -2.52
CA CYS A 219 0.08 -14.75 -1.55
C CYS A 219 0.48 -15.97 -0.73
N ILE A 220 1.77 -16.29 -0.75
CA ILE A 220 2.31 -17.45 -0.04
C ILE A 220 3.37 -17.03 0.97
N GLU A 221 3.48 -17.80 2.04
CA GLU A 221 4.53 -17.60 3.04
C GLU A 221 5.87 -18.19 2.58
N LYS A 222 6.96 -17.75 3.21
CA LYS A 222 8.31 -18.28 2.98
C LYS A 222 8.42 -19.80 3.18
N THR A 223 7.57 -20.37 4.02
CA THR A 223 7.54 -21.81 4.34
C THR A 223 6.89 -22.65 3.24
N GLN A 224 6.19 -22.01 2.31
CA GLN A 224 5.40 -22.65 1.25
C GLN A 224 6.13 -22.67 -0.10
N TYR A 225 7.44 -22.37 -0.13
CA TYR A 225 8.25 -22.59 -1.32
C TYR A 225 8.30 -24.08 -1.64
N VAL A 226 7.65 -24.45 -2.72
CA VAL A 226 7.93 -25.70 -3.42
C VAL A 226 9.20 -25.50 -4.26
N ASN A 227 10.04 -26.53 -4.35
CA ASN A 227 11.39 -26.50 -4.93
C ASN A 227 11.47 -25.96 -6.38
N ASP A 228 10.35 -25.76 -7.05
CA ASP A 228 10.19 -25.22 -8.40
C ASP A 228 10.08 -23.67 -8.44
N TYR A 229 10.07 -22.99 -7.29
CA TYR A 229 10.08 -21.54 -7.19
C TYR A 229 11.12 -21.00 -6.21
N PHE A 230 11.54 -19.75 -6.40
CA PHE A 230 12.42 -19.03 -5.49
C PHE A 230 11.91 -17.60 -5.19
N PRO A 231 12.19 -17.06 -4.00
CA PRO A 231 11.88 -15.68 -3.69
C PRO A 231 12.85 -14.72 -4.36
N THR A 232 12.32 -13.63 -4.90
CA THR A 232 13.10 -12.50 -5.40
C THR A 232 12.32 -11.20 -5.19
N ALA A 233 12.96 -10.07 -5.46
CA ALA A 233 12.33 -8.76 -5.46
C ALA A 233 12.05 -8.34 -6.91
N ASP A 234 10.87 -7.79 -7.17
CA ASP A 234 10.47 -7.22 -8.46
C ASP A 234 9.85 -5.84 -8.21
N GLU A 235 10.50 -4.78 -8.68
CA GLU A 235 10.08 -3.38 -8.44
C GLU A 235 9.77 -3.06 -6.95
N ASN A 236 10.59 -3.60 -6.01
CA ASN A 236 10.41 -3.53 -4.55
C ASN A 236 9.30 -4.42 -3.95
N LYS A 237 8.73 -5.34 -4.73
CA LYS A 237 7.72 -6.31 -4.25
C LYS A 237 8.36 -7.68 -4.02
N ASN A 238 7.97 -8.34 -2.93
CA ASN A 238 8.35 -9.72 -2.68
C ASN A 238 7.58 -10.65 -3.61
N VAL A 239 8.26 -11.25 -4.59
CA VAL A 239 7.66 -12.16 -5.55
C VAL A 239 8.26 -13.56 -5.43
N CYS A 240 7.47 -14.56 -5.79
CA CYS A 240 7.90 -15.94 -5.90
C CYS A 240 7.86 -16.34 -7.37
N VAL A 241 9.02 -16.65 -7.92
CA VAL A 241 9.25 -16.80 -9.36
C VAL A 241 9.67 -18.24 -9.66
N LYS A 242 9.19 -18.81 -10.78
CA LYS A 242 9.59 -20.16 -11.19
C LYS A 242 11.09 -20.21 -11.46
N CYS A 243 11.74 -21.32 -11.10
CA CYS A 243 13.18 -21.50 -11.31
C CYS A 243 13.63 -21.31 -12.76
N SER A 244 12.75 -21.50 -13.74
CA SER A 244 13.03 -21.34 -15.17
C SER A 244 12.93 -19.90 -15.71
N GLU A 245 12.50 -18.92 -14.90
CA GLU A 245 12.21 -17.55 -15.36
C GLU A 245 13.47 -16.68 -15.40
N VAL A 246 14.24 -16.83 -16.47
CA VAL A 246 15.51 -16.12 -16.69
C VAL A 246 15.40 -14.59 -16.50
N PRO A 247 14.37 -13.88 -17.01
CA PRO A 247 14.28 -12.43 -16.85
C PRO A 247 14.21 -11.95 -15.39
N LYS A 248 13.84 -12.84 -14.46
CA LYS A 248 13.69 -12.55 -13.02
C LYS A 248 14.74 -13.25 -12.16
N GLY A 249 15.87 -13.66 -12.75
CA GLY A 249 16.98 -14.32 -12.04
C GLY A 249 16.91 -15.86 -12.02
N GLY A 250 15.97 -16.45 -12.77
CA GLY A 250 15.89 -17.89 -12.97
C GLY A 250 17.01 -18.45 -13.87
N ILE A 251 17.07 -19.77 -13.97
CA ILE A 251 17.99 -20.53 -14.82
C ILE A 251 17.18 -21.22 -15.92
N ALA A 252 17.51 -20.97 -17.18
CA ALA A 252 16.80 -21.57 -18.31
C ALA A 252 16.70 -23.09 -18.15
N GLU A 253 15.48 -23.63 -18.32
CA GLU A 253 15.21 -25.08 -18.26
C GLU A 253 15.52 -25.75 -16.91
N CYS A 254 15.65 -24.95 -15.86
CA CYS A 254 15.75 -25.45 -14.50
C CYS A 254 14.36 -25.76 -13.94
N SER A 255 14.11 -27.02 -13.59
CA SER A 255 12.83 -27.48 -13.04
C SER A 255 12.74 -27.27 -11.53
N THR A 256 13.84 -27.45 -10.79
CA THR A 256 13.91 -27.15 -9.35
C THR A 256 15.19 -26.43 -8.99
N CYS A 257 15.13 -25.55 -8.00
CA CYS A 257 16.26 -24.72 -7.57
C CYS A 257 16.24 -24.47 -6.06
N VAL A 258 17.42 -24.16 -5.52
CA VAL A 258 17.62 -23.81 -4.11
C VAL A 258 18.34 -22.46 -3.99
N PRO A 259 18.01 -21.63 -2.98
CA PRO A 259 18.75 -20.40 -2.72
C PRO A 259 20.20 -20.72 -2.35
N LYS A 260 21.14 -20.05 -3.01
CA LYS A 260 22.56 -20.04 -2.66
C LYS A 260 22.83 -18.81 -1.81
N ALA A 261 23.45 -19.00 -0.65
CA ALA A 261 23.80 -17.90 0.23
C ALA A 261 24.68 -16.88 -0.51
N SER A 262 24.21 -15.65 -0.65
CA SER A 262 24.95 -14.53 -1.24
C SER A 262 25.38 -13.58 -0.13
N THR A 263 26.66 -13.18 -0.15
CA THR A 263 27.24 -12.15 0.73
C THR A 263 26.97 -10.72 0.23
N ALA A 264 26.38 -10.57 -0.95
CA ALA A 264 25.95 -9.28 -1.48
C ALA A 264 24.48 -9.05 -1.12
N ARG A 265 24.22 -7.97 -0.40
CA ARG A 265 22.86 -7.54 -0.03
C ARG A 265 22.09 -7.28 -1.33
N GLU A 266 20.89 -7.86 -1.45
CA GLU A 266 19.83 -7.58 -2.45
C GLU A 266 19.69 -8.45 -3.71
N SER A 267 20.41 -9.57 -3.87
CA SER A 267 20.07 -10.53 -4.96
C SER A 267 20.16 -11.97 -4.48
N VAL A 268 19.01 -12.66 -4.46
CA VAL A 268 18.94 -14.10 -4.19
C VAL A 268 19.54 -14.81 -5.39
N ILE A 269 20.73 -15.39 -5.22
CA ILE A 269 21.33 -16.28 -6.22
C ILE A 269 20.70 -17.66 -6.02
N ILE A 270 20.27 -18.32 -7.09
CA ILE A 270 19.76 -19.69 -7.04
C ILE A 270 20.77 -20.68 -7.63
N ALA A 271 20.74 -21.91 -7.13
CA ALA A 271 21.40 -23.07 -7.71
C ALA A 271 20.35 -24.02 -8.25
N CYS A 272 20.51 -24.47 -9.50
CA CYS A 272 19.64 -25.46 -10.10
C CYS A 272 19.89 -26.83 -9.47
N SER A 273 18.82 -27.51 -9.04
CA SER A 273 18.87 -28.86 -8.47
C SER A 273 18.41 -29.92 -9.45
N SER A 274 17.55 -29.57 -10.42
CA SER A 274 17.17 -30.46 -11.52
C SER A 274 16.81 -29.67 -12.77
N CYS A 275 17.05 -30.26 -13.94
CA CYS A 275 16.70 -29.68 -15.23
C CYS A 275 15.41 -30.32 -15.80
N THR A 276 14.82 -29.71 -16.83
CA THR A 276 13.74 -30.31 -17.61
C THR A 276 14.30 -31.28 -18.66
N GLY A 277 13.60 -32.40 -18.88
CA GLY A 277 14.00 -33.43 -19.84
C GLY A 277 15.28 -34.17 -19.44
N ASP A 278 16.06 -34.63 -20.43
CA ASP A 278 17.29 -35.41 -20.23
C ASP A 278 18.54 -34.54 -19.98
N LYS A 279 18.34 -33.27 -19.65
CA LYS A 279 19.41 -32.32 -19.38
C LYS A 279 20.02 -32.56 -17.99
N LYS A 280 21.30 -32.23 -17.87
CA LYS A 280 22.12 -32.36 -16.67
C LYS A 280 22.37 -30.98 -16.08
N VAL A 281 22.46 -30.90 -14.77
CA VAL A 281 22.83 -29.65 -14.08
C VAL A 281 24.33 -29.43 -14.23
N SER A 282 24.74 -28.20 -14.56
CA SER A 282 26.16 -27.84 -14.72
C SER A 282 26.95 -28.02 -13.40
N PRO A 283 28.28 -28.17 -13.46
CA PRO A 283 29.09 -28.31 -12.24
C PRO A 283 28.95 -27.17 -11.22
N GLY A 284 28.73 -25.94 -11.69
CA GLY A 284 28.47 -24.79 -10.83
C GLY A 284 27.01 -24.64 -10.38
N GLN A 285 26.11 -25.53 -10.82
CA GLN A 285 24.67 -25.51 -10.58
C GLN A 285 23.98 -24.23 -11.08
N ASN A 286 24.48 -23.63 -12.16
CA ASN A 286 23.97 -22.34 -12.68
C ASN A 286 23.38 -22.43 -14.09
N SER A 287 23.37 -23.63 -14.68
CA SER A 287 22.83 -23.87 -16.02
C SER A 287 22.42 -25.33 -16.21
N CYS A 288 21.57 -25.57 -17.20
CA CYS A 288 21.18 -26.90 -17.66
C CYS A 288 21.84 -27.19 -19.01
N ILE A 289 22.58 -28.30 -19.10
CA ILE A 289 23.40 -28.69 -20.24
C ILE A 289 23.06 -30.11 -20.71
N ALA A 290 23.26 -30.43 -21.99
CA ALA A 290 22.92 -31.76 -22.52
C ALA A 290 23.82 -32.87 -21.95
N GLU A 291 25.12 -32.60 -21.84
CA GLU A 291 26.14 -33.54 -21.38
C GLU A 291 27.13 -32.89 -20.43
N CYS A 292 27.70 -33.69 -19.53
CA CYS A 292 28.69 -33.19 -18.60
C CYS A 292 29.99 -32.83 -19.34
N PRO A 293 30.61 -31.68 -19.02
CA PRO A 293 31.85 -31.24 -19.66
C PRO A 293 33.00 -32.20 -19.35
N ALA A 294 34.10 -32.05 -20.08
CA ALA A 294 35.31 -32.84 -19.85
C ALA A 294 35.76 -32.79 -18.37
N ASN A 295 36.21 -33.93 -17.86
CA ASN A 295 36.60 -34.13 -16.47
C ASN A 295 35.47 -33.98 -15.44
N SER A 296 34.24 -34.29 -15.84
CA SER A 296 33.10 -34.43 -14.93
C SER A 296 32.19 -35.58 -15.35
N ALA A 297 31.39 -36.07 -14.42
CA ALA A 297 30.40 -37.11 -14.65
C ALA A 297 29.11 -36.79 -13.85
N PRO A 298 27.92 -37.18 -14.35
CA PRO A 298 26.68 -36.98 -13.60
C PRO A 298 26.66 -37.86 -12.35
N ASP A 299 26.18 -37.30 -11.25
CA ASP A 299 25.80 -38.07 -10.06
C ASP A 299 24.43 -38.76 -10.25
N THR A 300 23.92 -39.37 -9.19
CA THR A 300 22.62 -40.05 -9.20
C THR A 300 21.43 -39.12 -9.44
N ASN A 301 21.62 -37.80 -9.32
CA ASN A 301 20.60 -36.78 -9.52
C ASN A 301 20.80 -36.00 -10.84
N SER A 302 21.64 -36.51 -11.75
CA SER A 302 21.99 -35.84 -13.01
C SER A 302 22.69 -34.48 -12.83
N VAL A 303 23.39 -34.29 -11.71
CA VAL A 303 24.26 -33.13 -11.47
C VAL A 303 25.68 -33.46 -11.88
N CYS A 304 26.28 -32.67 -12.76
CA CYS A 304 27.65 -32.91 -13.21
C CYS A 304 28.65 -32.59 -12.09
N VAL A 305 29.35 -33.61 -11.59
CA VAL A 305 30.37 -33.46 -10.54
C VAL A 305 31.76 -33.53 -11.17
N CYS A 306 32.63 -32.57 -10.85
CA CYS A 306 34.01 -32.57 -11.31
C CYS A 306 34.81 -33.74 -10.71
N ASN A 307 35.70 -34.32 -11.50
CA ASN A 307 36.61 -35.37 -11.05
C ASN A 307 37.51 -34.87 -9.90
N SER A 308 38.04 -35.79 -9.10
CA SER A 308 38.86 -35.48 -7.92
C SER A 308 40.01 -34.52 -8.24
N GLY A 309 40.13 -33.43 -7.46
CA GLY A 309 41.16 -32.39 -7.61
C GLY A 309 40.76 -31.23 -8.54
N LEU A 310 39.55 -31.25 -9.10
CA LEU A 310 39.02 -30.18 -9.95
C LEU A 310 37.84 -29.48 -9.27
N THR A 311 37.63 -28.21 -9.60
CA THR A 311 36.49 -27.39 -9.16
C THR A 311 35.81 -26.74 -10.36
N PRO A 312 34.52 -26.39 -10.27
CA PRO A 312 33.86 -25.58 -11.30
C PRO A 312 34.63 -24.26 -11.53
N ASN A 313 34.72 -23.82 -12.78
CA ASN A 313 35.22 -22.49 -13.13
C ASN A 313 34.27 -21.39 -12.62
N GLU A 314 34.69 -20.12 -12.72
CA GLU A 314 33.87 -18.97 -12.32
C GLU A 314 32.51 -18.93 -13.02
N ALA A 315 32.48 -19.32 -14.31
CA ALA A 315 31.24 -19.43 -15.08
C ALA A 315 30.40 -20.67 -14.74
N GLY A 316 30.86 -21.59 -13.89
CA GLY A 316 30.15 -22.79 -13.46
C GLY A 316 29.86 -23.84 -14.54
N THR A 317 30.43 -23.71 -15.74
CA THR A 317 30.14 -24.55 -16.92
C THR A 317 31.21 -25.59 -17.21
N SER A 318 32.40 -25.48 -16.61
CA SER A 318 33.53 -26.39 -16.86
C SER A 318 34.30 -26.68 -15.58
N CYS A 319 35.06 -27.78 -15.56
CA CYS A 319 35.94 -28.14 -14.44
C CYS A 319 37.38 -27.71 -14.73
N VAL A 320 37.97 -26.99 -13.78
CA VAL A 320 39.36 -26.55 -13.81
C VAL A 320 40.11 -27.12 -12.60
N SER A 321 41.43 -27.26 -12.69
CA SER A 321 42.22 -27.64 -11.52
C SER A 321 41.93 -26.67 -10.40
N ALA A 322 41.63 -27.21 -9.21
CA ALA A 322 41.60 -26.39 -8.01
C ALA A 322 42.95 -25.68 -7.95
N SER A 323 42.97 -24.36 -8.14
CA SER A 323 44.18 -23.59 -7.89
C SER A 323 44.61 -23.97 -6.49
N GLY A 324 45.82 -24.53 -6.37
CA GLY A 324 46.36 -24.93 -5.09
C GLY A 324 46.13 -23.82 -4.07
N GLY A 325 45.84 -24.21 -2.82
CA GLY A 325 45.62 -23.28 -1.71
C GLY A 325 46.66 -22.15 -1.65
N PRO A 326 46.39 -21.08 -0.88
CA PRO A 326 47.13 -19.83 -0.95
C PRO A 326 48.62 -20.11 -0.71
N ASN A 327 49.37 -20.19 -1.81
CA ASN A 327 50.81 -20.04 -1.78
C ASN A 327 51.04 -18.55 -1.60
N LEU A 328 50.82 -18.10 -0.36
CA LEU A 328 51.42 -16.87 0.12
C LEU A 328 52.92 -17.11 0.03
N SER A 329 53.51 -16.58 -1.04
CA SER A 329 54.95 -16.39 -1.14
C SER A 329 55.42 -15.80 0.18
N THR A 330 56.32 -16.49 0.87
CA THR A 330 56.89 -16.21 2.19
C THR A 330 57.74 -14.92 2.21
N GLY A 331 57.37 -13.90 1.43
CA GLY A 331 58.07 -12.63 1.25
C GLY A 331 57.21 -11.39 1.49
N ALA A 332 55.99 -11.50 2.02
CA ALA A 332 55.13 -10.34 2.32
C ALA A 332 54.50 -10.35 3.74
N ILE A 333 54.82 -11.33 4.59
CA ILE A 333 54.27 -11.46 5.95
C ILE A 333 55.32 -11.05 7.00
N ALA A 334 55.88 -9.85 6.84
CA ALA A 334 56.71 -9.20 7.86
C ALA A 334 56.43 -7.68 7.99
N GLY A 335 55.33 -7.17 7.42
CA GLY A 335 55.03 -5.73 7.43
C GLY A 335 53.67 -5.32 8.02
N ILE A 336 52.69 -6.22 8.12
CA ILE A 336 51.30 -5.83 8.44
C ILE A 336 50.99 -5.94 9.95
N SER A 337 51.79 -6.68 10.73
CA SER A 337 51.62 -6.77 12.19
C SER A 337 51.96 -5.47 12.91
N VAL A 338 52.88 -4.66 12.38
CA VAL A 338 53.27 -3.39 13.01
C VAL A 338 52.24 -2.30 12.75
N ALA A 339 51.64 -2.25 11.56
CA ALA A 339 50.62 -1.25 11.23
C ALA A 339 49.34 -1.42 12.07
N ALA A 340 48.88 -2.66 12.28
CA ALA A 340 47.71 -2.92 13.12
C ALA A 340 47.96 -2.55 14.60
N VAL A 341 49.15 -2.84 15.13
CA VAL A 341 49.51 -2.48 16.52
C VAL A 341 49.64 -0.96 16.69
N VAL A 342 50.17 -0.24 15.71
CA VAL A 342 50.26 1.24 15.76
C VAL A 342 48.86 1.86 15.66
N VAL A 343 47.97 1.35 14.82
CA VAL A 343 46.60 1.87 14.68
C VAL A 343 45.76 1.58 15.94
N VAL A 344 45.84 0.37 16.48
CA VAL A 344 45.13 0.01 17.72
C VAL A 344 45.72 0.75 18.93
N GLY A 345 47.05 0.88 19.01
CA GLY A 345 47.73 1.65 20.05
C GLY A 345 47.38 3.14 19.99
N GLY A 346 47.31 3.72 18.78
CA GLY A 346 46.88 5.11 18.57
C GLY A 346 45.42 5.35 18.96
N LEU A 347 44.51 4.43 18.60
CA LEU A 347 43.09 4.51 18.97
C LEU A 347 42.88 4.41 20.49
N VAL A 348 43.56 3.48 21.16
CA VAL A 348 43.46 3.32 22.63
C VAL A 348 44.07 4.52 23.36
N GLY A 349 45.19 5.06 22.87
CA GLY A 349 45.81 6.28 23.41
C GLY A 349 44.91 7.50 23.24
N PHE A 350 44.29 7.67 22.07
CA PHE A 350 43.35 8.75 21.81
C PHE A 350 42.09 8.65 22.69
N LEU A 351 41.53 7.45 22.86
CA LEU A 351 40.37 7.23 23.73
C LEU A 351 40.71 7.48 25.21
N CYS A 352 41.88 7.06 25.70
CA CYS A 352 42.31 7.35 27.07
C CYS A 352 42.52 8.85 27.28
N TRP A 353 43.15 9.55 26.33
CA TRP A 353 43.33 11.00 26.42
C TRP A 353 41.98 11.74 26.40
N TRP A 354 41.08 11.33 25.51
CA TRP A 354 39.74 11.92 25.40
C TRP A 354 38.93 11.77 26.69
N PHE A 355 38.94 10.58 27.30
CA PHE A 355 38.20 10.36 28.56
C PHE A 355 38.81 11.10 29.75
N VAL A 356 40.14 11.19 29.83
CA VAL A 356 40.82 11.87 30.95
C VAL A 356 40.74 13.40 30.84
N CYS A 357 40.86 13.97 29.64
CA CYS A 357 40.82 15.41 29.45
C CYS A 357 39.41 16.01 29.35
N ARG A 358 38.39 15.22 28.98
CA ARG A 358 37.00 15.71 28.95
C ARG A 358 36.33 15.73 30.33
N GLY A 359 36.95 15.16 31.35
CA GLY A 359 36.48 15.22 32.74
C GLY A 359 36.93 16.45 33.53
N LYS A 360 37.61 17.42 32.90
CA LYS A 360 38.16 18.59 33.59
C LYS A 360 37.97 19.93 32.85
N ALA A 361 36.86 20.04 32.11
CA ALA A 361 36.31 21.30 31.62
C ALA A 361 34.83 21.38 32.02
#